data_AF-A0A529ZG03-F1
#
_entry.id   AF-A0A529ZG03-F1
#
_cell.length_a   1.000
_cell.length_b   1.000
_cell.length_c   1.000
_cell.angle_alpha   90.00
_cell.angle_beta   90.00
_cell.angle_gamma   90.00
#
_symmetry.space_group_name_H-M   'P 1'
#
loop_
_entity.id
_entity.type
_entity.pdbx_description
1 polymer ?
#
loop_
_entity_poly.entity_id
_entity_poly.type
_entity_poly.pdbx_seq_one_letter_code
_entity_poly.pdbx_strand_id
1 'polypeptide(L)'
;MLRKQGMKRSMARFDIVGQLGSLRRYARSLTRDSTDAEDLVHDALVRAYERRATFRSGGNLRAWLLAIVHNVFIDRMRSRRSE
;
A
#
# COMPACT_ATOMS: atom_id res chain seq x y z
N MET A 1 8.70 -14.00 -31.07
CA MET A 1 9.19 -13.85 -29.69
C MET A 1 9.10 -12.37 -29.21
N LEU A 2 7.92 -11.72 -29.28
CA LEU A 2 7.79 -10.26 -29.09
C LEU A 2 6.60 -9.86 -28.17
N ARG A 3 6.51 -10.44 -26.96
CA ARG A 3 5.47 -10.04 -25.97
C ARG A 3 5.99 -9.62 -24.59
N LYS A 4 7.30 -9.66 -24.33
CA LYS A 4 7.84 -9.37 -22.98
C LYS A 4 8.10 -7.88 -22.71
N GLN A 5 8.20 -7.01 -23.72
CA GLN A 5 8.54 -5.60 -23.53
C GLN A 5 7.36 -4.75 -23.00
N GLY A 6 6.12 -5.08 -23.40
CA GLY A 6 4.90 -4.37 -22.96
C GLY A 6 4.56 -4.59 -21.48
N MET A 7 4.74 -5.81 -20.95
CA MET A 7 4.49 -6.12 -19.54
C MET A 7 5.48 -5.43 -18.58
N LYS A 8 6.76 -5.30 -18.97
CA LYS A 8 7.77 -4.67 -18.10
C LYS A 8 7.46 -3.19 -17.83
N ARG A 9 6.93 -2.47 -18.83
CA ARG A 9 6.57 -1.04 -18.70
C ARG A 9 5.31 -0.79 -17.87
N SER A 10 4.32 -1.69 -17.89
CA SER A 10 3.13 -1.59 -17.04
C SER A 10 3.42 -1.98 -15.60
N MET A 11 4.24 -3.02 -15.37
CA MET A 11 4.59 -3.49 -14.03
C MET A 11 5.48 -2.50 -13.27
N ALA A 12 6.41 -1.82 -13.95
CA ALA A 12 7.31 -0.84 -13.31
C ALA A 12 6.55 0.32 -12.63
N ARG A 13 5.34 0.66 -13.12
CA ARG A 13 4.51 1.72 -12.53
C ARG A 13 3.73 1.27 -11.31
N PHE A 14 3.51 -0.03 -11.16
CA PHE A 14 2.78 -0.65 -10.05
C PHE A 14 3.71 -1.57 -9.25
N ASP A 15 4.96 -1.13 -9.05
CA ASP A 15 5.94 -1.87 -8.26
C ASP A 15 5.67 -1.71 -6.77
N ILE A 16 4.84 -2.60 -6.22
CA ILE A 16 4.54 -2.66 -4.78
C ILE A 16 5.80 -3.03 -3.98
N VAL A 17 6.61 -3.96 -4.50
CA VAL A 17 7.78 -4.51 -3.79
C VAL A 17 8.79 -3.39 -3.52
N GLY A 18 9.05 -2.55 -4.52
CA GLY A 18 9.90 -1.36 -4.37
C GLY A 18 9.38 -0.33 -3.36
N GLN A 19 8.08 -0.35 -3.03
CA GLN A 19 7.49 0.56 -2.03
C GLN A 19 7.46 0.01 -0.61
N LEU A 20 7.65 -1.29 -0.40
CA LEU A 20 7.50 -1.95 0.92
C LEU A 20 8.29 -1.27 2.04
N GLY A 21 9.54 -0.87 1.77
CA GLY A 21 10.37 -0.19 2.77
C GLY A 21 9.78 1.13 3.24
N SER A 22 9.16 1.89 2.34
CA SER A 22 8.51 3.17 2.67
C SER A 22 7.19 2.96 3.42
N LEU A 23 6.40 1.96 3.02
CA LEU A 23 5.15 1.61 3.71
C LEU A 23 5.42 1.14 5.14
N ARG A 24 6.39 0.22 5.33
CA ARG A 24 6.78 -0.27 6.66
C ARG A 24 7.32 0.82 7.56
N ARG A 25 8.12 1.76 7.04
CA ARG A 25 8.61 2.91 7.84
C ARG A 25 7.47 3.80 8.29
N TYR A 26 6.53 4.10 7.39
CA TYR A 26 5.38 4.94 7.73
C TYR A 26 4.44 4.23 8.72
N ALA A 27 4.11 2.97 8.49
CA ALA A 27 3.30 2.16 9.39
C ALA A 27 3.90 2.11 10.81
N ARG A 28 5.21 1.88 10.93
CA ARG A 28 5.92 1.93 12.23
C ARG A 28 5.80 3.27 12.94
N SER A 29 5.79 4.39 12.20
CA SER A 29 5.59 5.71 12.82
C SER A 29 4.17 5.93 13.35
N LEU A 30 3.18 5.23 12.79
CA LEU A 30 1.78 5.29 13.22
C LEU A 30 1.51 4.34 14.40
N THR A 31 1.97 3.09 14.30
CA THR A 31 1.66 2.03 15.28
C THR A 31 2.59 2.05 16.49
N ARG A 32 3.83 2.54 16.33
CA ARG A 32 4.91 2.45 17.32
C ARG A 32 5.27 1.03 17.75
N ASP A 33 4.83 0.03 16.99
CA ASP A 33 5.11 -1.39 17.17
C ASP A 33 5.40 -2.05 15.82
N SER A 34 6.39 -2.93 15.77
CA SER A 34 6.84 -3.55 14.53
C SER A 34 5.85 -4.57 13.98
N THR A 35 5.21 -5.35 14.85
CA THR A 35 4.26 -6.39 14.46
C THR A 35 2.97 -5.75 13.94
N ASP A 36 2.40 -4.81 14.68
CA ASP A 36 1.23 -4.03 14.26
C ASP A 36 1.49 -3.28 12.95
N ALA A 37 2.73 -2.82 12.73
CA ALA A 37 3.11 -2.17 11.49
C ALA A 37 3.13 -3.13 10.30
N GLU A 38 3.59 -4.36 10.47
CA GLU A 38 3.57 -5.36 9.41
C GLU A 38 2.14 -5.77 9.06
N ASP A 39 1.29 -5.98 10.07
CA ASP A 39 -0.13 -6.25 9.88
C ASP A 39 -0.84 -5.08 9.18
N LEU A 40 -0.53 -3.85 9.57
CA LEU A 40 -1.11 -2.66 8.92
C LEU A 40 -0.71 -2.56 7.45
N VAL A 41 0.55 -2.87 7.14
CA VAL A 41 1.02 -2.91 5.74
C VAL A 41 0.34 -4.04 4.98
N HIS A 42 0.16 -5.21 5.59
CA HIS A 42 -0.55 -6.33 4.97
C HIS A 42 -1.96 -5.92 4.52
N ASP A 43 -2.78 -5.42 5.44
CA ASP A 43 -4.15 -5.00 5.16
C ASP A 43 -4.21 -3.89 4.09
N ALA A 44 -3.27 -2.95 4.17
CA ALA A 44 -3.17 -1.89 3.18
C ALA A 44 -2.87 -2.44 1.78
N LEU A 45 -2.03 -3.46 1.67
CA LEU A 45 -1.73 -4.10 0.38
C LEU A 45 -2.89 -4.92 -0.15
N VAL A 46 -3.64 -5.62 0.70
CA VAL A 46 -4.89 -6.30 0.33
C VAL A 46 -5.88 -5.28 -0.25
N ARG A 47 -6.12 -4.18 0.47
CA ARG A 47 -7.03 -3.11 0.02
C ARG A 47 -6.52 -2.39 -1.23
N ALA A 48 -5.21 -2.23 -1.38
CA ALA A 48 -4.60 -1.70 -2.60
C ALA A 48 -4.80 -2.65 -3.78
N TYR A 49 -4.68 -3.96 -3.57
CA TYR A 49 -4.93 -4.95 -4.62
C TYR A 49 -6.39 -4.90 -5.08
N GLU A 50 -7.35 -4.83 -4.17
CA GLU A 50 -8.78 -4.65 -4.50
C GLU A 50 -9.04 -3.36 -5.29
N ARG A 51 -8.40 -2.26 -4.89
CA ARG A 51 -8.60 -0.93 -5.48
C ARG A 51 -7.69 -0.62 -6.67
N ARG A 52 -6.84 -1.55 -7.11
CA ARG A 52 -5.81 -1.33 -8.14
C ARG A 52 -6.35 -0.73 -9.44
N ALA A 53 -7.60 -1.04 -9.80
CA ALA A 53 -8.26 -0.49 -10.98
C ALA A 53 -8.54 1.02 -10.90
N THR A 54 -8.59 1.59 -9.69
CA THR A 54 -8.79 3.03 -9.46
C THR A 54 -7.50 3.84 -9.52
N PHE A 55 -6.35 3.17 -9.56
CA PHE A 55 -5.06 3.85 -9.65
C PHE A 55 -4.90 4.47 -11.04
N ARG A 56 -4.79 5.81 -11.08
CA ARG A 56 -4.64 6.56 -12.33
C ARG A 56 -3.27 6.28 -12.96
N SER A 57 -3.29 5.95 -14.24
CA SER A 57 -2.09 5.84 -15.08
C SER A 57 -1.28 7.14 -15.01
N GLY A 58 -0.02 7.06 -14.58
CA GLY A 58 0.88 8.21 -14.41
C GLY A 58 0.82 8.87 -13.02
N GLY A 59 -0.05 8.40 -12.12
CA GLY A 59 -0.09 8.86 -10.74
C GLY A 59 1.11 8.41 -9.90
N ASN A 60 1.32 9.07 -8.76
CA ASN A 60 2.36 8.69 -7.80
C ASN A 60 1.90 7.47 -6.97
N LEU A 61 2.43 6.29 -7.30
CA LEU A 61 2.09 5.03 -6.61
C LEU A 61 2.38 5.10 -5.11
N ARG A 62 3.53 5.67 -4.72
CA ARG A 62 3.92 5.76 -3.31
C ARG A 62 2.92 6.59 -2.51
N ALA A 63 2.53 7.75 -3.01
CA ALA A 63 1.56 8.61 -2.36
C ALA A 63 0.20 7.91 -2.23
N TRP A 64 -0.24 7.20 -3.28
CA TRP A 64 -1.48 6.44 -3.27
C TRP A 64 -1.47 5.30 -2.25
N LEU A 65 -0.40 4.51 -2.18
CA LEU A 65 -0.25 3.43 -1.19
C LEU A 65 -0.16 3.97 0.25
N LEU A 66 0.57 5.06 0.49
CA LEU A 66 0.65 5.68 1.82
C LEU A 66 -0.71 6.21 2.29
N ALA A 67 -1.53 6.74 1.38
CA ALA A 67 -2.90 7.13 1.70
C ALA A 67 -3.76 5.92 2.10
N ILE A 68 -3.59 4.77 1.43
CA ILE A 68 -4.30 3.54 1.81
C ILE A 68 -3.85 3.06 3.20
N VAL A 69 -2.54 3.05 3.49
CA VAL A 69 -2.01 2.72 4.82
C VAL A 69 -2.64 3.60 5.90
N HIS A 70 -2.69 4.91 5.67
CA HIS A 70 -3.28 5.85 6.62
C HIS A 70 -4.77 5.56 6.86
N ASN A 71 -5.53 5.33 5.79
CA ASN A 71 -6.96 5.03 5.91
C ASN A 71 -7.22 3.74 6.69
N VAL A 72 -6.46 2.67 6.42
CA VAL A 72 -6.58 1.41 7.18
C VAL A 72 -6.25 1.62 8.66
N PHE A 73 -5.23 2.42 8.96
CA PHE A 73 -4.89 2.76 10.34
C PHE A 73 -6.03 3.51 11.05
N ILE A 74 -6.62 4.51 10.40
CA ILE A 74 -7.76 5.27 10.96
C ILE A 74 -8.97 4.36 11.17
N ASP A 75 -9.27 3.47 10.22
CA ASP A 75 -10.36 2.50 10.34
C ASP A 75 -10.15 1.57 11.55
N ARG A 76 -8.92 1.04 11.75
CA ARG A 76 -8.55 0.25 12.93
C ARG A 76 -8.71 1.04 14.24
N MET A 77 -8.26 2.29 14.28
CA MET A 77 -8.37 3.15 15.46
C MET A 77 -9.83 3.50 15.81
N ARG A 78 -10.72 3.58 14.82
CA ARG A 78 -12.16 3.78 15.04
C ARG A 78 -12.81 2.52 15.61
N SER A 79 -12.47 1.34 15.08
CA SER A 79 -12.98 0.05 15.58
C SER A 79 -12.62 -0.18 17.05
N ARG A 80 -11.35 0.06 17.42
CA ARG A 80 -10.85 -0.08 18.80
C ARG A 80 -11.51 0.86 19.81
N ARG A 81 -12.20 1.92 19.36
CA ARG A 81 -12.89 2.89 20.22
C ARG A 81 -14.36 2.51 20.44
N SER A 82 -14.95 1.75 19.52
CA SER A 82 -16.34 1.28 19.61
C SER A 82 -16.49 -0.03 20.39
N GLU A 83 -15.37 -0.67 20.73
CA GLU A 83 -15.28 -1.80 21.67
C GLU A 83 -15.13 -1.28 23.11
#